data_AF-A0A3A9Y1P3-F1
#
_entry.id   AF-A0A3A9Y1P3-F1
#
_cell.length_a   1.000
_cell.length_b   1.000
_cell.length_c   1.000
_cell.angle_alpha   90.00
_cell.angle_beta   90.00
_cell.angle_gamma   90.00
#
_symmetry.space_group_name_H-M   'P 1'
#
loop_
_entity.id
_entity.type
_entity.pdbx_description
1 polymer ?
#
loop_
_entity_poly.entity_id
_entity_poly.type
_entity_poly.pdbx_seq_one_letter_code
_entity_poly.pdbx_strand_id
1 'polypeptide(L)'
;MEMNEELLPKERLESAIRKGESQFREFKTALEGPPGQKRLRDVRDIKRDIAETLVAFANSEGGQLFVGVEDDGTVTGVPHSANAIEGLLAAPQTNVLAQTPLPSPLKSRIYHDGKLVLLFAVTKSTVAIHQTSDGRCLQRSDRESIPIATEIVHFERQEQRSRSYDRQYVDGADLDSLDIPLIRSLGEQVAPGMSEEKVLQLLDLADYDGFHVRLRRAALLLFANDVQRWHPRCQVRILRVVGTEMRSGKEYNVSSDEIVRGNILTLLVRAWDAIRNHLVQVRLERSGLFEERVMYPEDACREALINAVAHRDYSDEGRGVEVFVYDDRMEVRSPGSLLSTVSVQDLLRLSGAHESRNPFVARTLREARFMREVGEGMRRIFALMKANDLVDPELRAENDNFAITLHHESVFSETDQRWLAAFDGFNLPVDEMKVLLLGRDGALFSTQQVFDALGLVDTEQYRALLSNLQLKGLVLTQVPKATASARARRTKVPVRSVPRFAIRRPIDCERDLVDLVRALDSLTANGRPLAPIDMTQVRSKISPNNLYGRAGASLPQALQALELLDRNRTFTERFRKLAAMYSPRR
;
A
#
# COMPACT_ATOMS: atom_id res chain seq x y z
N MET A 1 -29.42 23.43 50.24
CA MET A 1 -28.45 22.55 50.94
C MET A 1 -27.12 22.81 50.26
N GLU A 2 -26.40 23.84 50.71
CA GLU A 2 -25.09 24.20 50.17
C GLU A 2 -24.12 23.06 50.51
N MET A 3 -23.80 22.26 49.50
CA MET A 3 -22.81 21.20 49.62
C MET A 3 -21.45 21.89 49.66
N ASN A 4 -20.86 21.94 50.86
CA ASN A 4 -19.63 22.65 51.20
C ASN A 4 -18.52 22.38 50.15
N GLU A 5 -17.94 23.44 49.56
CA GLU A 5 -16.88 23.32 48.52
C GLU A 5 -15.64 22.53 48.99
N GLU A 6 -15.44 22.40 50.30
CA GLU A 6 -14.36 21.60 50.91
C GLU A 6 -14.61 20.08 50.97
N LEU A 7 -15.87 19.62 50.89
CA LEU A 7 -16.21 18.19 50.99
C LEU A 7 -15.85 17.41 49.70
N LEU A 8 -16.07 18.02 48.53
CA LEU A 8 -15.84 17.40 47.22
C LEU A 8 -14.37 16.97 46.97
N PRO A 9 -13.33 17.79 47.28
CA PRO A 9 -11.93 17.39 47.12
C PRO A 9 -11.49 16.28 48.09
N LYS A 10 -11.96 16.30 49.34
CA LYS A 10 -11.61 15.28 50.34
C LYS A 10 -12.20 13.92 49.99
N GLU A 11 -13.47 13.88 49.59
CA GLU A 11 -14.13 12.65 49.11
C GLU A 11 -13.43 12.06 47.87
N ARG A 12 -12.94 12.92 46.97
CA ARG A 12 -12.14 12.50 45.81
C ARG A 12 -10.85 11.81 46.21
N LEU A 13 -10.11 12.35 47.17
CA LEU A 13 -8.88 11.73 47.69
C LEU A 13 -9.18 10.36 48.34
N GLU A 14 -10.18 10.29 49.21
CA GLU A 14 -10.56 9.03 49.88
C GLU A 14 -11.05 7.95 48.89
N SER A 15 -11.75 8.36 47.84
CA SER A 15 -12.16 7.48 46.74
C SER A 15 -10.96 7.03 45.91
N ALA A 16 -10.00 7.92 45.64
CA ALA A 16 -8.78 7.60 44.91
C ALA A 16 -7.92 6.58 45.68
N ILE A 17 -7.69 6.79 46.98
CA ILE A 17 -6.92 5.88 47.85
C ILE A 17 -7.54 4.48 47.85
N ARG A 18 -8.86 4.37 48.06
CA ARG A 18 -9.57 3.08 48.05
C ARG A 18 -9.42 2.31 46.74
N LYS A 19 -9.32 3.01 45.63
CA LYS A 19 -9.23 2.42 44.29
C LYS A 19 -7.77 2.23 43.82
N GLY A 20 -6.78 2.73 44.55
CA GLY A 20 -5.35 2.66 44.18
C GLY A 20 -4.97 3.40 42.90
N GLU A 21 -3.70 3.32 42.51
CA GLU A 21 -3.23 3.90 41.23
C GLU A 21 -3.76 3.14 40.01
N SER A 22 -3.74 3.80 38.86
CA SER A 22 -4.18 3.27 37.58
C SER A 22 -3.61 4.09 36.42
N GLN A 23 -4.02 3.78 35.19
CA GLN A 23 -3.65 4.57 33.99
C GLN A 23 -4.13 6.03 34.00
N PHE A 24 -5.02 6.40 34.90
CA PHE A 24 -5.52 7.78 35.04
C PHE A 24 -5.36 8.34 36.46
N ARG A 25 -4.67 7.62 37.36
CA ARG A 25 -4.45 8.05 38.76
C ARG A 25 -3.05 7.66 39.22
N GLU A 26 -2.27 8.65 39.64
CA GLU A 26 -0.91 8.50 40.15
C GLU A 26 -0.79 9.04 41.57
N PHE A 27 -0.02 8.35 42.41
CA PHE A 27 0.42 8.85 43.71
C PHE A 27 1.91 9.18 43.67
N LYS A 28 2.30 10.27 44.33
CA LYS A 28 3.70 10.63 44.51
C LYS A 28 3.96 11.05 45.94
N THR A 29 4.98 10.44 46.52
CA THR A 29 5.48 10.85 47.83
C THR A 29 6.33 12.11 47.75
N ALA A 30 6.20 12.96 48.77
CA ALA A 30 7.11 14.10 49.01
C ALA A 30 8.30 13.71 49.91
N LEU A 31 8.43 12.42 50.25
CA LEU A 31 9.43 11.89 51.16
C LEU A 31 10.27 10.79 50.50
N GLU A 32 11.50 10.60 50.95
CA GLU A 32 12.42 9.55 50.47
C GLU A 32 13.09 8.80 51.61
N GLY A 33 13.62 7.62 51.32
CA GLY A 33 14.25 6.74 52.29
C GLY A 33 13.33 5.63 52.80
N PRO A 34 13.87 4.70 53.61
CA PRO A 34 13.15 3.52 54.05
C PRO A 34 12.00 3.86 55.02
N PRO A 35 11.00 2.97 55.16
CA PRO A 35 9.93 3.13 56.14
C PRO A 35 10.49 3.41 57.55
N GLY A 36 9.99 4.47 58.20
CA GLY A 36 10.41 4.88 59.55
C GLY A 36 11.63 5.82 59.61
N GLN A 37 12.37 6.03 58.52
CA GLN A 37 13.49 7.01 58.43
C GLN A 37 13.35 7.94 57.23
N LYS A 38 12.10 8.30 56.90
CA LYS A 38 11.80 9.15 55.75
C LYS A 38 12.33 10.58 55.94
N ARG A 39 12.92 11.14 54.89
CA ARG A 39 13.39 12.53 54.81
C ARG A 39 12.64 13.27 53.70
N LEU A 40 12.70 14.60 53.72
CA LEU A 40 12.11 15.43 52.68
C LEU A 40 12.82 15.17 51.34
N ARG A 41 12.05 14.94 50.26
CA ARG A 41 12.60 14.93 48.91
C ARG A 41 12.98 16.33 48.46
N ASP A 42 13.93 16.44 47.53
CA ASP A 42 14.23 17.72 46.91
C ASP A 42 13.00 18.23 46.15
N VAL A 43 12.65 19.50 46.37
CA VAL A 43 11.52 20.16 45.70
C VAL A 43 11.67 20.08 44.18
N ARG A 44 12.89 20.14 43.64
CA ARG A 44 13.17 20.02 42.20
C ARG A 44 12.76 18.66 41.65
N ASP A 45 13.01 17.59 42.38
CA ASP A 45 12.62 16.23 41.97
C ASP A 45 11.10 16.08 42.00
N ILE A 46 10.43 16.61 43.03
CA ILE A 46 8.96 16.59 43.10
C ILE A 46 8.35 17.40 41.93
N LYS A 47 8.91 18.58 41.60
CA LYS A 47 8.46 19.37 40.44
C LYS A 47 8.62 18.59 39.13
N ARG A 48 9.73 17.86 38.99
CA ARG A 48 9.98 17.01 37.83
C ARG A 48 8.91 15.91 37.75
N ASP A 49 8.66 15.18 38.82
CA ASP A 49 7.64 14.12 38.86
C ASP A 49 6.24 14.65 38.52
N ILE A 50 5.89 15.85 39.02
CA ILE A 50 4.61 16.52 38.68
C ILE A 50 4.53 16.77 37.18
N ALA A 51 5.56 17.40 36.60
CA ALA A 51 5.56 17.74 35.18
C ALA A 51 5.54 16.49 34.29
N GLU A 52 6.38 15.50 34.59
CA GLU A 52 6.44 14.23 33.85
C GLU A 52 5.10 13.51 33.84
N THR A 53 4.47 13.39 35.01
CA THR A 53 3.18 12.71 35.16
C THR A 53 2.07 13.44 34.40
N LEU A 54 2.01 14.78 34.52
CA LEU A 54 0.97 15.55 33.83
C LEU A 54 1.17 15.60 32.31
N VAL A 55 2.42 15.67 31.84
CA VAL A 55 2.75 15.53 30.41
C VAL A 55 2.30 14.16 29.90
N ALA A 56 2.65 13.07 30.62
CA ALA A 56 2.23 11.72 30.26
C ALA A 56 0.71 11.57 30.20
N PHE A 57 -0.02 12.09 31.19
CA PHE A 57 -1.49 12.08 31.20
C PHE A 57 -2.09 12.89 30.05
N ALA A 58 -1.64 14.13 29.84
CA ALA A 58 -2.17 14.97 28.76
C ALA A 58 -1.88 14.39 27.36
N ASN A 59 -0.77 13.66 27.21
CA ASN A 59 -0.45 12.96 25.98
C ASN A 59 -1.28 11.68 25.76
N SER A 60 -1.88 11.14 26.82
CA SER A 60 -2.67 9.90 26.85
C SER A 60 -4.17 10.20 27.03
N GLU A 61 -4.85 9.59 28.02
CA GLU A 61 -6.29 9.76 28.27
C GLU A 61 -6.63 10.84 29.31
N GLY A 62 -5.64 11.59 29.79
CA GLY A 62 -5.76 12.46 30.96
C GLY A 62 -5.64 11.70 32.27
N GLY A 63 -5.73 12.40 33.40
CA GLY A 63 -5.59 11.78 34.71
C GLY A 63 -5.48 12.74 35.88
N GLN A 64 -5.28 12.15 37.06
CA GLN A 64 -5.14 12.83 38.34
C GLN A 64 -3.85 12.40 39.03
N LEU A 65 -3.13 13.36 39.59
CA LEU A 65 -1.93 13.14 40.39
C LEU A 65 -2.16 13.67 41.81
N PHE A 66 -1.86 12.85 42.81
CA PHE A 66 -1.88 13.24 44.21
C PHE A 66 -0.46 13.22 44.78
N VAL A 67 0.06 14.39 45.14
CA VAL A 67 1.38 14.54 45.78
C VAL A 67 1.21 14.61 47.29
N GLY A 68 1.96 13.80 48.03
CA GLY A 68 1.80 13.56 49.47
C GLY A 68 1.06 12.27 49.79
N VAL A 69 0.93 11.36 48.82
CA VAL A 69 0.35 10.02 48.97
C VAL A 69 1.41 9.01 48.51
N GLU A 70 1.61 7.96 49.29
CA GLU A 70 2.50 6.86 48.96
C GLU A 70 1.82 5.88 47.98
N ASP A 71 2.61 5.04 47.31
CA ASP A 71 2.12 4.08 46.31
C ASP A 71 1.11 3.06 46.90
N ASP A 72 1.21 2.79 48.20
CA ASP A 72 0.28 1.95 48.96
C ASP A 72 -1.02 2.66 49.38
N GLY A 73 -1.16 3.96 49.06
CA GLY A 73 -2.28 4.81 49.41
C GLY A 73 -2.14 5.53 50.75
N THR A 74 -1.05 5.33 51.50
CA THR A 74 -0.81 6.02 52.78
C THR A 74 -0.62 7.51 52.57
N VAL A 75 -1.38 8.35 53.29
CA VAL A 75 -1.23 9.81 53.24
C VAL A 75 -0.10 10.26 54.15
N THR A 76 1.03 10.68 53.56
CA THR A 76 2.19 11.26 54.28
C THR A 76 2.25 12.77 54.22
N GLY A 77 1.53 13.37 53.26
CA GLY A 77 1.43 14.80 53.04
C GLY A 77 2.67 15.41 52.37
N VAL A 78 2.66 16.74 52.24
CA VAL A 78 3.74 17.52 51.64
C VAL A 78 4.33 18.47 52.70
N PRO A 79 5.22 17.98 53.59
CA PRO A 79 5.78 18.75 54.70
C PRO A 79 6.91 19.71 54.26
N HIS A 80 6.61 20.60 53.31
CA HIS A 80 7.53 21.62 52.80
C HIS A 80 7.10 23.03 53.22
N SER A 81 8.00 24.01 53.09
CA SER A 81 7.68 25.41 53.35
C SER A 81 6.61 25.94 52.38
N ALA A 82 5.89 26.99 52.80
CA ALA A 82 4.85 27.59 51.96
C ALA A 82 5.36 28.01 50.57
N ASN A 83 6.56 28.61 50.51
CA ASN A 83 7.19 28.99 49.24
C ASN A 83 7.50 27.78 48.34
N ALA A 84 7.96 26.66 48.93
CA ALA A 84 8.17 25.43 48.19
C ALA A 84 6.85 24.85 47.65
N ILE A 85 5.78 24.87 48.45
CA ILE A 85 4.44 24.42 48.02
C ILE A 85 3.91 25.26 46.85
N GLU A 86 4.06 26.60 46.89
CA GLU A 86 3.71 27.45 45.74
C GLU A 86 4.55 27.08 44.50
N GLY A 87 5.84 26.81 44.70
CA GLY A 87 6.71 26.31 43.65
C GLY A 87 6.23 24.99 43.03
N LEU A 88 5.72 24.06 43.83
CA LEU A 88 5.16 22.78 43.36
C LEU A 88 3.86 23.01 42.57
N LEU A 89 2.98 23.88 43.06
CA LEU A 89 1.74 24.25 42.35
C LEU A 89 2.00 24.96 41.03
N ALA A 90 3.14 25.66 40.89
CA ALA A 90 3.58 26.28 39.65
C ALA A 90 4.27 25.30 38.67
N ALA A 91 4.61 24.08 39.09
CA ALA A 91 5.33 23.10 38.25
C ALA A 91 4.67 22.80 36.89
N PRO A 92 3.32 22.70 36.77
CA PRO A 92 2.67 22.49 35.47
C PRO A 92 2.93 23.62 34.44
N GLN A 93 3.41 24.78 34.89
CA GLN A 93 3.79 25.92 34.04
C GLN A 93 5.30 26.07 33.95
N THR A 94 6.05 25.87 35.04
CA THR A 94 7.50 26.12 35.07
C THR A 94 8.35 24.97 34.56
N ASN A 95 7.83 23.74 34.60
CA ASN A 95 8.55 22.51 34.26
C ASN A 95 7.99 21.81 33.03
N VAL A 96 7.05 22.47 32.33
CA VAL A 96 6.50 22.07 31.03
C VAL A 96 7.02 23.03 29.98
N LEU A 97 7.27 22.54 28.78
CA LEU A 97 7.73 23.35 27.66
C LEU A 97 6.69 24.42 27.34
N ALA A 98 7.07 25.70 27.41
CA ALA A 98 6.15 26.84 27.27
C ALA A 98 5.41 26.87 25.93
N GLN A 99 6.00 26.31 24.87
CA GLN A 99 5.40 26.20 23.54
C GLN A 99 4.30 25.14 23.46
N THR A 100 4.23 24.21 24.42
CA THR A 100 3.22 23.14 24.47
C THR A 100 2.57 23.08 25.86
N PRO A 101 1.89 24.15 26.32
CA PRO A 101 1.36 24.21 27.67
C PRO A 101 0.23 23.18 27.88
N LEU A 102 0.14 22.62 29.08
CA LEU A 102 -0.92 21.65 29.43
C LEU A 102 -2.32 22.31 29.34
N PRO A 103 -3.37 21.56 28.93
CA PRO A 103 -4.73 22.08 28.81
C PRO A 103 -5.34 22.30 30.20
N SER A 104 -5.35 23.56 30.66
CA SER A 104 -6.03 24.02 31.88
C SER A 104 -5.90 23.07 33.09
N PRO A 105 -4.68 22.75 33.56
CA PRO A 105 -4.50 21.79 34.64
C PRO A 105 -5.18 22.29 35.92
N LEU A 106 -6.11 21.50 36.45
CA LEU A 106 -6.73 21.73 37.75
C LEU A 106 -5.67 21.55 38.84
N LYS A 107 -5.67 22.44 39.82
CA LYS A 107 -4.78 22.39 40.98
C LYS A 107 -5.60 22.62 42.23
N SER A 108 -5.39 21.81 43.26
CA SER A 108 -6.11 21.95 44.51
C SER A 108 -5.25 21.52 45.70
N ARG A 109 -5.49 22.13 46.85
CA ARG A 109 -4.92 21.75 48.15
C ARG A 109 -5.98 20.98 48.91
N ILE A 110 -5.64 19.77 49.34
CA ILE A 110 -6.55 18.91 50.11
C ILE A 110 -5.91 18.67 51.46
N TYR A 111 -6.63 18.96 52.53
CA TYR A 111 -6.20 18.61 53.90
C TYR A 111 -6.90 17.33 54.34
N HIS A 112 -6.11 16.31 54.66
CA HIS A 112 -6.59 15.03 55.17
C HIS A 112 -5.84 14.71 56.46
N ASP A 113 -6.56 14.60 57.57
CA ASP A 113 -6.01 14.39 58.92
C ASP A 113 -4.85 15.33 59.28
N GLY A 114 -5.01 16.62 58.94
CA GLY A 114 -4.01 17.67 59.19
C GLY A 114 -2.82 17.66 58.22
N LYS A 115 -2.74 16.69 57.30
CA LYS A 115 -1.68 16.60 56.27
C LYS A 115 -2.15 17.21 54.96
N LEU A 116 -1.28 18.02 54.34
CA LEU A 116 -1.54 18.64 53.05
C LEU A 116 -1.21 17.67 51.91
N VAL A 117 -2.14 17.46 50.99
CA VAL A 117 -1.98 16.75 49.71
C VAL A 117 -2.23 17.74 48.58
N LEU A 118 -1.39 17.72 47.55
CA LEU A 118 -1.60 18.52 46.34
C LEU A 118 -2.25 17.66 45.27
N LEU A 119 -3.41 18.08 44.77
CA LEU A 119 -4.09 17.45 43.64
C LEU A 119 -3.79 18.23 42.37
N PHE A 120 -3.37 17.51 41.34
CA PHE A 120 -3.33 17.98 39.97
C PHE A 120 -4.23 17.12 39.09
N ALA A 121 -4.96 17.71 38.15
CA ALA A 121 -5.69 16.95 37.14
C ALA A 121 -5.59 17.60 35.77
N VAL A 122 -5.47 16.78 34.73
CA VAL A 122 -5.37 17.23 33.34
C VAL A 122 -6.21 16.33 32.44
N THR A 123 -6.84 16.90 31.42
CA THR A 123 -7.59 16.16 30.41
C THR A 123 -6.67 15.70 29.29
N LYS A 124 -7.10 14.69 28.50
CA LYS A 124 -6.45 14.35 27.24
C LYS A 124 -6.37 15.60 26.36
N SER A 125 -5.18 15.90 25.88
CA SER A 125 -4.99 16.97 24.92
C SER A 125 -5.32 16.51 23.52
N THR A 126 -6.15 17.29 22.83
CA THR A 126 -6.50 17.09 21.42
C THR A 126 -5.80 18.07 20.49
N VAL A 127 -5.07 19.05 21.05
CA VAL A 127 -4.53 20.21 20.31
C VAL A 127 -3.01 20.21 20.21
N ALA A 128 -2.30 19.62 21.18
CA ALA A 128 -0.84 19.61 21.21
C ALA A 128 -0.29 18.34 21.84
N ILE A 129 0.96 18.01 21.50
CA ILE A 129 1.77 17.01 22.19
C ILE A 129 2.64 17.75 23.18
N HIS A 130 2.51 17.43 24.45
CA HIS A 130 3.17 18.13 25.54
C HIS A 130 4.54 17.55 25.81
N GLN A 131 5.46 18.41 26.18
CA GLN A 131 6.82 18.05 26.57
C GLN A 131 7.16 18.70 27.91
N THR A 132 8.01 18.05 28.69
CA THR A 132 8.64 18.68 29.84
C THR A 132 9.58 19.80 29.39
N SER A 133 9.97 20.69 30.29
CA SER A 133 10.83 21.84 29.97
C SER A 133 12.22 21.45 29.43
N ASP A 134 12.67 20.23 29.68
CA ASP A 134 13.90 19.63 29.15
C ASP A 134 13.69 18.84 27.84
N GLY A 135 12.49 18.91 27.24
CA GLY A 135 12.20 18.36 25.91
C GLY A 135 11.79 16.88 25.89
N ARG A 136 11.47 16.27 27.05
CA ARG A 136 11.01 14.88 27.07
C ARG A 136 9.52 14.81 26.76
N CYS A 137 9.17 13.98 25.78
CA CYS A 137 7.80 13.57 25.52
C CYS A 137 7.56 12.23 26.22
N LEU A 138 6.47 12.16 26.97
CA LEU A 138 6.11 11.00 27.78
C LEU A 138 4.67 10.60 27.47
N GLN A 139 4.38 9.31 27.57
CA GLN A 139 3.03 8.76 27.48
C GLN A 139 2.81 7.82 28.66
N ARG A 140 1.55 7.69 29.07
CA ARG A 140 1.16 6.81 30.16
C ARG A 140 0.89 5.42 29.62
N SER A 141 1.59 4.42 30.14
CA SER A 141 1.39 3.01 29.86
C SER A 141 1.13 2.29 31.18
N ASP A 142 -0.10 1.79 31.37
CA ASP A 142 -0.57 1.26 32.64
C ASP A 142 -0.27 2.19 33.84
N ARG A 143 0.66 1.81 34.72
CA ARG A 143 1.01 2.58 35.92
C ARG A 143 2.31 3.39 35.77
N GLU A 144 2.89 3.44 34.57
CA GLU A 144 4.18 4.07 34.34
C GLU A 144 4.12 5.15 33.26
N SER A 145 4.99 6.15 33.40
CA SER A 145 5.20 7.20 32.41
C SER A 145 6.45 6.85 31.60
N ILE A 146 6.28 6.47 30.33
CA ILE A 146 7.36 6.01 29.46
C ILE A 146 7.77 7.09 28.46
N PRO A 147 9.08 7.25 28.15
CA PRO A 147 9.55 8.10 27.06
C PRO A 147 9.06 7.62 25.70
N ILE A 148 8.59 8.54 24.87
CA ILE A 148 8.15 8.26 23.50
C ILE A 148 8.58 9.40 22.57
N ALA A 149 8.87 9.10 21.31
CA ALA A 149 9.17 10.12 20.31
C ALA A 149 7.91 10.92 19.98
N THR A 150 8.05 12.24 19.80
CA THR A 150 6.95 13.15 19.47
C THR A 150 6.25 12.76 18.16
N GLU A 151 7.02 12.27 17.20
CA GLU A 151 6.55 11.86 15.88
C GLU A 151 5.61 10.65 15.96
N ILE A 152 5.87 9.71 16.88
CA ILE A 152 5.03 8.53 17.09
C ILE A 152 3.67 8.95 17.65
N VAL A 153 3.65 9.78 18.69
CA VAL A 153 2.39 10.28 19.29
C VAL A 153 1.58 11.09 18.28
N HIS A 154 2.26 11.88 17.45
CA HIS A 154 1.61 12.63 16.37
C HIS A 154 0.95 11.70 15.36
N PHE A 155 1.71 10.72 14.88
CA PHE A 155 1.22 9.72 13.95
C PHE A 155 0.04 8.92 14.50
N GLU A 156 0.10 8.44 15.75
CA GLU A 156 -1.00 7.70 16.40
C GLU A 156 -2.28 8.54 16.47
N ARG A 157 -2.18 9.82 16.85
CA ARG A 157 -3.34 10.72 16.93
C ARG A 157 -3.94 11.02 15.57
N GLN A 158 -3.09 11.29 14.57
CA GLN A 158 -3.54 11.45 13.18
C GLN A 158 -4.21 10.18 12.69
N GLU A 159 -3.62 9.01 12.92
CA GLU A 159 -4.18 7.73 12.52
C GLU A 159 -5.55 7.47 13.17
N GLN A 160 -5.72 7.75 14.47
CA GLN A 160 -7.02 7.64 15.15
C GLN A 160 -8.09 8.56 14.55
N ARG A 161 -7.75 9.82 14.30
CA ARG A 161 -8.65 10.79 13.64
C ARG A 161 -9.02 10.32 12.23
N SER A 162 -8.02 9.85 11.50
CA SER A 162 -8.17 9.38 10.13
C SER A 162 -9.07 8.14 10.04
N ARG A 163 -8.85 7.13 10.90
CA ARG A 163 -9.63 5.88 10.99
C ARG A 163 -11.10 6.07 11.39
N SER A 164 -11.41 7.18 12.06
CA SER A 164 -12.77 7.48 12.52
C SER A 164 -13.53 8.42 11.57
N TYR A 165 -12.84 9.09 10.65
CA TYR A 165 -13.41 10.17 9.84
C TYR A 165 -14.62 9.75 9.02
N ASP A 166 -14.55 8.63 8.29
CA ASP A 166 -15.65 8.14 7.44
C ASP A 166 -16.86 7.63 8.26
N ARG A 167 -16.65 7.32 9.53
CA ARG A 167 -17.66 6.75 10.46
C ARG A 167 -18.49 7.80 11.17
N GLN A 168 -17.99 9.04 11.26
CA GLN A 168 -18.64 10.13 11.99
C GLN A 168 -19.99 10.47 11.39
N TYR A 169 -21.01 10.61 12.24
CA TYR A 169 -22.27 11.20 11.82
C TYR A 169 -22.08 12.70 11.59
N VAL A 170 -22.76 13.23 10.58
CA VAL A 170 -22.70 14.65 10.22
C VAL A 170 -24.05 15.29 10.49
N ASP A 171 -24.04 16.32 11.31
CA ASP A 171 -25.26 17.07 11.63
C ASP A 171 -25.66 17.99 10.47
N GLY A 172 -26.97 18.14 10.24
CA GLY A 172 -27.51 18.97 9.15
C GLY A 172 -27.40 18.35 7.75
N ALA A 173 -27.00 17.08 7.65
CA ALA A 173 -27.06 16.28 6.43
C ALA A 173 -28.32 15.39 6.44
N ASP A 174 -29.04 15.40 5.33
CA ASP A 174 -30.26 14.63 5.09
C ASP A 174 -30.20 13.90 3.74
N LEU A 175 -31.25 13.15 3.40
CA LEU A 175 -31.32 12.42 2.14
C LEU A 175 -31.30 13.34 0.91
N ASP A 176 -31.86 14.55 1.01
CA ASP A 176 -31.86 15.55 -0.06
C ASP A 176 -30.44 16.06 -0.38
N SER A 177 -29.50 15.91 0.57
CA SER A 177 -28.09 16.19 0.36
C SER A 177 -27.40 15.17 -0.56
N LEU A 178 -28.04 14.03 -0.85
CA LEU A 178 -27.49 12.90 -1.59
C LEU A 178 -28.09 12.76 -3.01
N ASP A 179 -27.29 12.18 -3.91
CA ASP A 179 -27.65 11.79 -5.26
C ASP A 179 -28.45 10.48 -5.19
N ILE A 180 -29.77 10.64 -5.01
CA ILE A 180 -30.73 9.54 -4.92
C ILE A 180 -30.69 8.63 -6.16
N PRO A 181 -30.64 9.14 -7.41
CA PRO A 181 -30.44 8.29 -8.60
C PRO A 181 -29.21 7.38 -8.53
N LEU A 182 -28.09 7.90 -8.04
CA LEU A 182 -26.85 7.13 -7.89
C LEU A 182 -26.97 6.03 -6.83
N ILE A 183 -27.61 6.34 -5.68
CA ILE A 183 -27.90 5.36 -4.63
C ILE A 183 -28.84 4.27 -5.16
N ARG A 184 -29.88 4.65 -5.91
CA ARG A 184 -30.83 3.71 -6.52
C ARG A 184 -30.13 2.77 -7.51
N SER A 185 -29.25 3.31 -8.37
CA SER A 185 -28.46 2.51 -9.31
C SER A 185 -27.57 1.48 -8.61
N LEU A 186 -26.96 1.85 -7.49
CA LEU A 186 -26.21 0.91 -6.66
C LEU A 186 -27.15 -0.10 -5.97
N GLY A 187 -28.29 0.37 -5.45
CA GLY A 187 -29.32 -0.44 -4.81
C GLY A 187 -29.81 -1.57 -5.72
N GLU A 188 -30.06 -1.30 -7.00
CA GLU A 188 -30.46 -2.33 -7.97
C GLU A 188 -29.39 -3.39 -8.23
N GLN A 189 -28.11 -3.10 -7.95
CA GLN A 189 -27.02 -4.07 -8.11
C GLN A 189 -26.80 -4.92 -6.86
N VAL A 190 -27.01 -4.33 -5.68
CA VAL A 190 -26.61 -4.91 -4.38
C VAL A 190 -27.81 -5.48 -3.64
N ALA A 191 -28.95 -4.78 -3.66
CA ALA A 191 -30.17 -5.12 -2.94
C ALA A 191 -31.42 -4.67 -3.73
N PRO A 192 -31.78 -5.36 -4.82
CA PRO A 192 -32.91 -5.00 -5.67
C PRO A 192 -34.22 -4.86 -4.89
N GLY A 193 -34.99 -3.82 -5.18
CA GLY A 193 -36.29 -3.56 -4.53
C GLY A 193 -36.23 -2.97 -3.12
N MET A 194 -35.06 -2.66 -2.58
CA MET A 194 -34.93 -1.88 -1.34
C MET A 194 -35.06 -0.37 -1.62
N SER A 195 -35.56 0.38 -0.64
CA SER A 195 -35.53 1.85 -0.68
C SER A 195 -34.10 2.36 -0.48
N GLU A 196 -33.86 3.59 -0.90
CA GLU A 196 -32.53 4.22 -0.84
C GLU A 196 -32.02 4.33 0.60
N GLU A 197 -32.89 4.59 1.59
CA GLU A 197 -32.52 4.61 2.99
C GLU A 197 -32.06 3.24 3.47
N LYS A 198 -32.78 2.18 3.09
CA LYS A 198 -32.41 0.80 3.45
C LYS A 198 -31.08 0.38 2.80
N VAL A 199 -30.82 0.83 1.58
CA VAL A 199 -29.52 0.61 0.91
C VAL A 199 -28.41 1.31 1.69
N LEU A 200 -28.61 2.57 2.10
CA LEU A 200 -27.64 3.30 2.92
C LEU A 200 -27.40 2.60 4.26
N GLN A 201 -28.44 2.10 4.92
CA GLN A 201 -28.31 1.32 6.16
C GLN A 201 -27.57 0.00 5.96
N LEU A 202 -27.88 -0.74 4.88
CA LEU A 202 -27.20 -2.00 4.54
C LEU A 202 -25.70 -1.80 4.34
N LEU A 203 -25.31 -0.65 3.78
CA LEU A 203 -23.92 -0.26 3.59
C LEU A 203 -23.28 0.38 4.84
N ASP A 204 -24.01 0.44 5.97
CA ASP A 204 -23.66 1.13 7.22
C ASP A 204 -23.38 2.64 7.04
N LEU A 205 -23.92 3.26 6.00
CA LEU A 205 -23.75 4.68 5.67
C LEU A 205 -24.74 5.59 6.38
N ALA A 206 -25.82 5.03 6.92
CA ALA A 206 -26.86 5.76 7.64
C ALA A 206 -27.41 4.92 8.79
N ASP A 207 -27.88 5.59 9.85
CA ASP A 207 -28.63 5.00 10.96
C ASP A 207 -29.87 5.83 11.30
N TYR A 208 -30.75 5.30 12.15
CA TYR A 208 -31.87 6.06 12.71
C TYR A 208 -31.64 6.36 14.19
N ASP A 209 -31.93 7.60 14.59
CA ASP A 209 -31.97 8.01 16.01
C ASP A 209 -33.38 7.97 16.62
N GLY A 210 -34.31 7.30 15.91
CA GLY A 210 -35.72 7.16 16.28
C GLY A 210 -36.64 8.04 15.44
N PHE A 211 -36.22 9.26 15.11
CA PHE A 211 -37.06 10.21 14.35
C PHE A 211 -36.45 10.63 13.01
N HIS A 212 -35.12 10.63 12.89
CA HIS A 212 -34.44 11.09 11.69
C HIS A 212 -33.37 10.09 11.24
N VAL A 213 -33.12 10.07 9.93
CA VAL A 213 -31.96 9.40 9.34
C VAL A 213 -30.73 10.25 9.64
N ARG A 214 -29.73 9.65 10.27
CA ARG A 214 -28.41 10.25 10.49
C ARG A 214 -27.42 9.67 9.50
N LEU A 215 -26.86 10.54 8.66
CA LEU A 215 -25.88 10.15 7.66
C LEU A 215 -24.47 10.16 8.25
N ARG A 216 -23.68 9.15 7.88
CA ARG A 216 -22.24 9.14 8.12
C ARG A 216 -21.53 9.98 7.06
N ARG A 217 -20.33 10.45 7.40
CA ARG A 217 -19.47 11.20 6.49
C ARG A 217 -19.12 10.40 5.22
N ALA A 218 -18.99 9.08 5.32
CA ALA A 218 -18.85 8.20 4.16
C ALA A 218 -19.99 8.38 3.13
N ALA A 219 -21.25 8.48 3.58
CA ALA A 219 -22.40 8.67 2.69
C ALA A 219 -22.27 9.95 1.85
N LEU A 220 -21.85 11.04 2.50
CA LEU A 220 -21.64 12.33 1.87
C LEU A 220 -20.46 12.29 0.88
N LEU A 221 -19.35 11.66 1.26
CA LEU A 221 -18.22 11.50 0.35
C LEU A 221 -18.59 10.68 -0.90
N LEU A 222 -19.41 9.64 -0.75
CA LEU A 222 -19.77 8.72 -1.82
C LEU A 222 -20.91 9.22 -2.72
N PHE A 223 -21.89 9.93 -2.15
CA PHE A 223 -23.15 10.22 -2.83
C PHE A 223 -23.60 11.68 -2.74
N ALA A 224 -22.89 12.62 -2.10
CA ALA A 224 -23.39 14.00 -2.03
C ALA A 224 -23.61 14.62 -3.42
N ASN A 225 -24.71 15.38 -3.56
CA ASN A 225 -24.98 16.22 -4.73
C ASN A 225 -23.91 17.31 -4.88
N ASP A 226 -23.50 17.91 -3.76
CA ASP A 226 -22.35 18.81 -3.65
C ASP A 226 -21.43 18.32 -2.53
N VAL A 227 -20.43 17.52 -2.90
CA VAL A 227 -19.44 17.00 -1.95
C VAL A 227 -18.58 18.10 -1.32
N GLN A 228 -18.42 19.26 -1.99
CA GLN A 228 -17.51 20.30 -1.54
C GLN A 228 -18.00 20.99 -0.27
N ARG A 229 -19.32 21.00 -0.05
CA ARG A 229 -19.94 21.44 1.21
C ARG A 229 -19.47 20.61 2.41
N TRP A 230 -19.14 19.34 2.17
CA TRP A 230 -18.82 18.35 3.22
C TRP A 230 -17.33 18.05 3.31
N HIS A 231 -16.59 18.19 2.20
CA HIS A 231 -15.14 18.06 2.15
C HIS A 231 -14.56 18.94 1.03
N PRO A 232 -13.86 20.05 1.35
CA PRO A 232 -13.47 21.08 0.37
C PRO A 232 -12.50 20.58 -0.72
N ARG A 233 -11.71 19.55 -0.41
CA ARG A 233 -10.72 18.94 -1.30
C ARG A 233 -11.05 17.50 -1.72
N CYS A 234 -12.34 17.17 -1.85
CA CYS A 234 -12.75 15.91 -2.49
C CYS A 234 -12.61 16.07 -4.01
N GLN A 235 -11.38 15.90 -4.49
CA GLN A 235 -10.98 16.17 -5.87
C GLN A 235 -9.75 15.36 -6.26
N VAL A 236 -9.56 15.20 -7.57
CA VAL A 236 -8.33 14.71 -8.19
C VAL A 236 -7.79 15.83 -9.07
N ARG A 237 -6.56 16.28 -8.82
CA ARG A 237 -5.86 17.24 -9.67
C ARG A 237 -4.91 16.49 -10.59
N ILE A 238 -4.96 16.77 -11.88
CA ILE A 238 -4.21 16.06 -12.92
C ILE A 238 -3.31 17.07 -13.61
N LEU A 239 -2.00 16.83 -13.57
CA LEU A 239 -1.00 17.68 -14.21
C LEU A 239 -0.26 16.91 -15.29
N ARG A 240 -0.25 17.43 -16.52
CA ARG A 240 0.66 16.97 -17.58
C ARG A 240 1.92 17.81 -17.54
N VAL A 241 3.05 17.18 -17.25
CA VAL A 241 4.37 17.82 -17.18
C VAL A 241 5.21 17.36 -18.36
N VAL A 242 5.70 18.30 -19.17
CA VAL A 242 6.58 18.02 -20.31
C VAL A 242 8.01 17.84 -19.79
N GLY A 243 8.61 16.67 -20.04
CA GLY A 243 9.88 16.24 -19.48
C GLY A 243 9.73 15.31 -18.26
N THR A 244 10.86 15.01 -17.62
CA THR A 244 10.96 14.05 -16.50
C THR A 244 10.91 14.70 -15.12
N GLU A 245 10.98 16.03 -15.06
CA GLU A 245 11.01 16.81 -13.83
C GLU A 245 10.11 18.05 -13.96
N MET A 246 9.45 18.43 -12.87
CA MET A 246 8.67 19.67 -12.83
C MET A 246 9.60 20.86 -12.64
N ARG A 247 9.52 21.83 -13.54
CA ARG A 247 10.31 23.05 -13.52
C ARG A 247 9.43 24.25 -13.18
N SER A 248 10.06 25.32 -12.71
CA SER A 248 9.37 26.52 -12.21
C SER A 248 9.93 27.80 -12.83
N GLY A 249 9.19 28.90 -12.69
CA GLY A 249 9.61 30.22 -13.19
C GLY A 249 9.61 30.27 -14.72
N LYS A 250 10.72 30.71 -15.33
CA LYS A 250 10.84 30.85 -16.79
C LYS A 250 10.85 29.51 -17.52
N GLU A 251 11.13 28.41 -16.82
CA GLU A 251 11.17 27.06 -17.38
C GLU A 251 9.92 26.24 -17.04
N TYR A 252 8.83 26.88 -16.60
CA TYR A 252 7.58 26.19 -16.27
C TYR A 252 7.09 25.32 -17.43
N ASN A 253 6.93 24.03 -17.16
CA ASN A 253 6.74 23.00 -18.18
C ASN A 253 5.46 22.16 -17.97
N VAL A 254 4.49 22.69 -17.20
CA VAL A 254 3.17 22.08 -17.08
C VAL A 254 2.32 22.48 -18.29
N SER A 255 1.94 21.51 -19.11
CA SER A 255 1.12 21.72 -20.31
C SER A 255 -0.39 21.61 -20.06
N SER A 256 -0.80 20.91 -19.00
CA SER A 256 -2.20 20.79 -18.57
C SER A 256 -2.28 20.74 -17.05
N ASP A 257 -3.27 21.40 -16.45
CA ASP A 257 -3.61 21.38 -15.03
C ASP A 257 -5.14 21.35 -14.90
N GLU A 258 -5.69 20.14 -14.72
CA GLU A 258 -7.12 19.90 -14.62
C GLU A 258 -7.49 19.50 -13.18
N ILE A 259 -8.62 20.00 -12.68
CA ILE A 259 -9.16 19.61 -11.37
C ILE A 259 -10.53 18.99 -11.58
N VAL A 260 -10.63 17.70 -11.31
CA VAL A 260 -11.89 16.96 -11.33
C VAL A 260 -12.47 16.92 -9.91
N ARG A 261 -13.75 17.29 -9.79
CA ARG A 261 -14.49 17.33 -8.53
C ARG A 261 -15.76 16.49 -8.64
N GLY A 262 -16.21 15.96 -7.52
CA GLY A 262 -17.44 15.18 -7.42
C GLY A 262 -17.40 14.25 -6.22
N ASN A 263 -18.55 13.68 -5.87
CA ASN A 263 -18.59 12.55 -4.94
C ASN A 263 -17.70 11.40 -5.45
N ILE A 264 -17.22 10.53 -4.57
CA ILE A 264 -16.20 9.53 -4.89
C ILE A 264 -16.54 8.68 -6.12
N LEU A 265 -17.80 8.24 -6.27
CA LEU A 265 -18.20 7.39 -7.38
C LEU A 265 -18.12 8.12 -8.73
N THR A 266 -18.64 9.36 -8.79
CA THR A 266 -18.56 10.18 -10.00
C THR A 266 -17.13 10.69 -10.26
N LEU A 267 -16.39 10.98 -9.20
CA LEU A 267 -15.01 11.43 -9.23
C LEU A 267 -14.10 10.39 -9.86
N LEU A 268 -14.22 9.11 -9.48
CA LEU A 268 -13.40 8.03 -10.04
C LEU A 268 -13.59 7.87 -11.55
N VAL A 269 -14.84 7.92 -12.02
CA VAL A 269 -15.16 7.81 -13.45
C VAL A 269 -14.60 9.00 -14.22
N ARG A 270 -14.94 10.23 -13.78
CA ARG A 270 -14.52 11.46 -14.48
C ARG A 270 -13.00 11.67 -14.44
N ALA A 271 -12.36 11.38 -13.31
CA ALA A 271 -10.91 11.51 -13.18
C ALA A 271 -10.19 10.49 -14.05
N TRP A 272 -10.70 9.26 -14.17
CA TRP A 272 -10.13 8.29 -15.09
C TRP A 272 -10.20 8.76 -16.55
N ASP A 273 -11.37 9.25 -16.99
CA ASP A 273 -11.54 9.74 -18.36
C ASP A 273 -10.60 10.92 -18.67
N ALA A 274 -10.42 11.83 -17.71
CA ALA A 274 -9.46 12.93 -17.82
C ALA A 274 -8.00 12.46 -17.88
N ILE A 275 -7.60 11.52 -17.01
CA ILE A 275 -6.24 10.95 -17.00
C ILE A 275 -5.95 10.22 -18.31
N ARG A 276 -6.89 9.41 -18.80
CA ARG A 276 -6.73 8.56 -20.00
C ARG A 276 -6.30 9.38 -21.22
N ASN A 277 -6.85 10.59 -21.38
CA ASN A 277 -6.51 11.50 -22.48
C ASN A 277 -5.02 11.90 -22.48
N HIS A 278 -4.34 11.82 -21.34
CA HIS A 278 -2.91 12.14 -21.20
C HIS A 278 -1.99 10.91 -21.33
N LEU A 279 -2.54 9.69 -21.38
CA LEU A 279 -1.76 8.44 -21.46
C LEU A 279 -1.61 7.89 -22.88
N VAL A 280 -2.31 8.47 -23.86
CA VAL A 280 -2.26 8.06 -25.26
C VAL A 280 -1.18 8.84 -26.01
N GLN A 281 -0.33 8.14 -26.75
CA GLN A 281 0.59 8.75 -27.72
C GLN A 281 0.22 8.29 -29.14
N VAL A 282 0.13 9.25 -30.05
CA VAL A 282 0.03 8.99 -31.49
C VAL A 282 1.44 8.79 -32.03
N ARG A 283 1.72 7.62 -32.63
CA ARG A 283 3.01 7.33 -33.28
C ARG A 283 2.80 6.82 -34.69
N LEU A 284 3.75 7.14 -35.57
CA LEU A 284 3.83 6.57 -36.92
C LEU A 284 4.43 5.16 -36.82
N GLU A 285 3.62 4.15 -37.12
CA GLU A 285 4.01 2.74 -37.14
C GLU A 285 4.84 2.41 -38.39
N ARG A 286 5.49 1.23 -38.39
CA ARG A 286 6.28 0.75 -39.56
C ARG A 286 5.42 0.56 -40.82
N SER A 287 4.11 0.42 -40.64
CA SER A 287 3.10 0.38 -41.70
C SER A 287 2.93 1.73 -42.42
N GLY A 288 3.49 2.82 -41.89
CA GLY A 288 3.28 4.18 -42.38
C GLY A 288 1.94 4.80 -41.95
N LEU A 289 1.21 4.15 -41.05
CA LEU A 289 -0.03 4.64 -40.46
C LEU A 289 0.22 5.21 -39.07
N PHE A 290 -0.53 6.26 -38.71
CA PHE A 290 -0.53 6.78 -37.34
C PHE A 290 -1.49 5.94 -36.50
N GLU A 291 -0.98 5.35 -35.42
CA GLU A 291 -1.79 4.58 -34.46
C GLU A 291 -1.67 5.20 -33.06
N GLU A 292 -2.79 5.20 -32.35
CA GLU A 292 -2.86 5.58 -30.93
C GLU A 292 -2.42 4.38 -30.08
N ARG A 293 -1.31 4.52 -29.37
CA ARG A 293 -0.82 3.51 -28.45
C ARG A 293 -0.92 4.02 -27.01
N VAL A 294 -1.61 3.26 -26.16
CA VAL A 294 -1.62 3.50 -24.73
C VAL A 294 -0.27 3.04 -24.16
N MET A 295 0.43 3.94 -23.47
CA MET A 295 1.78 3.65 -22.94
C MET A 295 1.76 2.82 -21.66
N TYR A 296 0.64 2.82 -20.95
CA TYR A 296 0.49 2.14 -19.67
C TYR A 296 -0.66 1.13 -19.73
N PRO A 297 -0.60 0.05 -18.95
CA PRO A 297 -1.76 -0.82 -18.77
C PRO A 297 -2.88 -0.01 -18.11
N GLU A 298 -3.97 0.25 -18.85
CA GLU A 298 -5.07 1.10 -18.37
C GLU A 298 -5.60 0.64 -17.00
N ASP A 299 -5.75 -0.67 -16.84
CA ASP A 299 -6.23 -1.28 -15.59
C ASP A 299 -5.29 -1.02 -14.41
N ALA A 300 -3.97 -0.93 -14.62
CA ALA A 300 -3.01 -0.63 -13.57
C ALA A 300 -3.11 0.84 -13.13
N CYS A 301 -3.25 1.75 -14.09
CA CYS A 301 -3.47 3.17 -13.82
C CYS A 301 -4.79 3.43 -13.10
N ARG A 302 -5.87 2.78 -13.55
CA ARG A 302 -7.18 2.88 -12.92
C ARG A 302 -7.16 2.33 -11.49
N GLU A 303 -6.51 1.18 -11.26
CA GLU A 303 -6.34 0.61 -9.91
C GLU A 303 -5.55 1.55 -8.99
N ALA A 304 -4.47 2.16 -9.49
CA ALA A 304 -3.68 3.12 -8.73
C ALA A 304 -4.52 4.35 -8.31
N LEU A 305 -5.36 4.87 -9.21
CA LEU A 305 -6.30 5.96 -8.91
C LEU A 305 -7.33 5.54 -7.85
N ILE A 306 -7.95 4.37 -8.00
CA ILE A 306 -8.95 3.86 -7.06
C ILE A 306 -8.34 3.68 -5.68
N ASN A 307 -7.14 3.11 -5.58
CA ASN A 307 -6.43 2.95 -4.32
C ASN A 307 -6.11 4.30 -3.68
N ALA A 308 -5.65 5.27 -4.48
CA ALA A 308 -5.35 6.61 -4.00
C ALA A 308 -6.58 7.31 -3.42
N VAL A 309 -7.76 7.17 -4.03
CA VAL A 309 -9.01 7.75 -3.54
C VAL A 309 -9.55 6.96 -2.34
N ALA A 310 -9.63 5.64 -2.43
CA ALA A 310 -10.22 4.79 -1.40
C ALA A 310 -9.45 4.84 -0.07
N HIS A 311 -8.12 4.91 -0.13
CA HIS A 311 -7.24 4.91 1.04
C HIS A 311 -6.76 6.30 1.45
N ARG A 312 -7.26 7.37 0.80
CA ARG A 312 -6.93 8.75 1.15
C ARG A 312 -7.23 9.08 2.60
N ASP A 313 -6.39 9.89 3.24
CA ASP A 313 -6.74 10.54 4.51
C ASP A 313 -7.75 11.66 4.28
N TYR A 314 -9.04 11.35 4.47
CA TYR A 314 -10.09 12.36 4.37
C TYR A 314 -10.14 13.32 5.56
N SER A 315 -9.41 13.06 6.63
CA SER A 315 -9.29 14.02 7.73
C SER A 315 -8.41 15.23 7.39
N ASP A 316 -7.59 15.11 6.34
CA ASP A 316 -6.87 16.21 5.70
C ASP A 316 -7.78 16.89 4.67
N GLU A 317 -8.30 18.06 5.05
CA GLU A 317 -9.19 18.85 4.20
C GLU A 317 -8.44 19.87 3.32
N GLY A 318 -7.10 19.96 3.44
CA GLY A 318 -6.28 20.95 2.74
C GLY A 318 -5.70 20.46 1.40
N ARG A 319 -5.41 19.16 1.29
CA ARG A 319 -4.80 18.53 0.11
C ARG A 319 -5.78 17.64 -0.66
N GLY A 320 -5.58 17.42 -1.95
CA GLY A 320 -6.36 16.47 -2.77
C GLY A 320 -5.49 15.32 -3.27
N VAL A 321 -6.07 14.33 -3.97
CA VAL A 321 -5.26 13.38 -4.75
C VAL A 321 -4.65 14.14 -5.93
N GLU A 322 -3.38 13.93 -6.20
CA GLU A 322 -2.67 14.54 -7.32
C GLU A 322 -2.12 13.46 -8.25
N VAL A 323 -2.32 13.64 -9.56
CA VAL A 323 -1.80 12.75 -10.59
C VAL A 323 -0.90 13.55 -11.50
N PHE A 324 0.37 13.18 -11.55
CA PHE A 324 1.36 13.79 -12.43
C PHE A 324 1.63 12.83 -13.58
N VAL A 325 1.52 13.32 -14.82
CA VAL A 325 1.87 12.58 -16.03
C VAL A 325 3.13 13.22 -16.61
N TYR A 326 4.27 12.58 -16.42
CA TYR A 326 5.56 12.95 -17.00
C TYR A 326 5.78 12.21 -18.33
N ASP A 327 6.86 12.56 -19.03
CA ASP A 327 7.22 11.90 -20.29
C ASP A 327 7.71 10.46 -20.11
N ASP A 328 8.15 10.08 -18.91
CA ASP A 328 8.72 8.77 -18.55
C ASP A 328 7.84 7.96 -17.57
N ARG A 329 6.93 8.62 -16.84
CA ARG A 329 6.14 7.98 -15.79
C ARG A 329 4.83 8.70 -15.47
N MET A 330 3.90 7.97 -14.87
CA MET A 330 2.72 8.52 -14.20
C MET A 330 2.88 8.33 -12.69
N GLU A 331 2.70 9.38 -11.91
CA GLU A 331 2.80 9.38 -10.46
C GLU A 331 1.45 9.76 -9.85
N VAL A 332 0.90 8.89 -9.00
CA VAL A 332 -0.33 9.13 -8.25
C VAL A 332 0.03 9.36 -6.79
N ARG A 333 -0.23 10.57 -6.28
CA ARG A 333 0.00 10.99 -4.89
C ARG A 333 -1.32 11.08 -4.14
N SER A 334 -1.41 10.41 -2.99
CA SER A 334 -2.55 10.45 -2.10
C SER A 334 -2.15 10.99 -0.72
N PRO A 335 -2.91 11.97 -0.17
CA PRO A 335 -2.70 12.46 1.19
C PRO A 335 -2.82 11.36 2.25
N GLY A 336 -1.90 11.41 3.21
CA GLY A 336 -1.81 10.51 4.36
C GLY A 336 -0.69 9.49 4.23
N SER A 337 -0.02 9.22 5.35
CA SER A 337 0.97 8.14 5.49
C SER A 337 0.30 6.76 5.40
N LEU A 338 1.07 5.67 5.29
CA LEU A 338 0.53 4.31 5.49
C LEU A 338 0.05 4.12 6.93
N LEU A 339 -0.91 3.22 7.16
CA LEU A 339 -1.32 2.83 8.52
C LEU A 339 -0.18 2.09 9.23
N SER A 340 -0.12 2.15 10.57
CA SER A 340 0.93 1.48 11.37
C SER A 340 1.04 -0.03 11.12
N THR A 341 -0.04 -0.65 10.66
CA THR A 341 -0.15 -2.08 10.36
C THR A 341 0.42 -2.50 9.00
N VAL A 342 0.76 -1.54 8.13
CA VAL A 342 1.21 -1.81 6.75
C VAL A 342 2.48 -1.02 6.44
N SER A 343 3.55 -1.71 6.06
CA SER A 343 4.78 -1.06 5.60
C SER A 343 4.93 -1.08 4.07
N VAL A 344 5.76 -0.18 3.53
CA VAL A 344 6.13 -0.20 2.11
C VAL A 344 6.76 -1.56 1.73
N GLN A 345 7.54 -2.16 2.63
CA GLN A 345 8.16 -3.47 2.37
C GLN A 345 7.12 -4.59 2.26
N ASP A 346 6.03 -4.54 3.03
CA ASP A 346 4.94 -5.51 2.93
C ASP A 346 4.22 -5.41 1.59
N LEU A 347 3.99 -4.18 1.12
CA LEU A 347 3.41 -3.91 -0.19
C LEU A 347 4.32 -4.41 -1.32
N LEU A 348 5.63 -4.17 -1.24
CA LEU A 348 6.62 -4.66 -2.21
C LEU A 348 6.73 -6.19 -2.22
N ARG A 349 6.63 -6.84 -1.05
CA ARG A 349 6.61 -8.30 -0.93
C ARG A 349 5.29 -8.93 -1.36
N LEU A 350 4.28 -8.12 -1.68
CA LEU A 350 2.95 -8.59 -2.05
C LEU A 350 2.35 -9.55 -1.01
N SER A 351 2.67 -9.35 0.27
CA SER A 351 2.33 -10.24 1.38
C SER A 351 0.82 -10.36 1.62
N GLY A 352 0.03 -9.42 1.08
CA GLY A 352 -1.42 -9.35 1.29
C GLY A 352 -1.79 -8.66 2.60
N ALA A 353 -0.85 -7.95 3.25
CA ALA A 353 -1.18 -7.00 4.30
C ALA A 353 -2.18 -5.97 3.74
N HIS A 354 -3.37 -5.92 4.31
CA HIS A 354 -4.44 -5.05 3.85
C HIS A 354 -5.23 -4.56 5.04
N GLU A 355 -5.33 -3.23 5.16
CA GLU A 355 -6.23 -2.58 6.09
C GLU A 355 -6.73 -1.30 5.43
N SER A 356 -8.03 -1.04 5.50
CA SER A 356 -8.59 0.21 4.99
C SER A 356 -8.80 1.20 6.13
N ARG A 357 -8.25 2.39 5.95
CA ARG A 357 -8.56 3.58 6.77
C ARG A 357 -10.03 3.98 6.67
N ASN A 358 -10.63 3.82 5.50
CA ASN A 358 -12.00 4.21 5.19
C ASN A 358 -12.83 2.94 4.89
N PRO A 359 -13.21 2.14 5.91
CA PRO A 359 -13.86 0.86 5.71
C PRO A 359 -15.23 0.97 5.03
N PHE A 360 -16.01 2.04 5.27
CA PHE A 360 -17.33 2.20 4.65
C PHE A 360 -17.24 2.67 3.20
N VAL A 361 -16.27 3.54 2.91
CA VAL A 361 -15.92 3.92 1.52
C VAL A 361 -15.44 2.70 0.74
N ALA A 362 -14.48 1.96 1.27
CA ALA A 362 -13.93 0.77 0.62
C ALA A 362 -15.01 -0.30 0.39
N ARG A 363 -15.86 -0.56 1.39
CA ARG A 363 -17.00 -1.47 1.23
C ARG A 363 -17.92 -1.03 0.10
N THR A 364 -18.31 0.24 0.08
CA THR A 364 -19.22 0.75 -0.96
C THR A 364 -18.60 0.67 -2.35
N LEU A 365 -17.30 0.99 -2.48
CA LEU A 365 -16.57 0.85 -3.75
C LEU A 365 -16.49 -0.60 -4.23
N ARG A 366 -16.40 -1.57 -3.31
CA ARG A 366 -16.46 -3.00 -3.62
C ARG A 366 -17.84 -3.38 -4.14
N GLU A 367 -18.90 -2.98 -3.45
CA GLU A 367 -20.27 -3.25 -3.88
C GLU A 367 -20.59 -2.59 -5.24
N ALA A 368 -20.05 -1.39 -5.48
CA ALA A 368 -20.13 -0.68 -6.75
C ALA A 368 -19.16 -1.22 -7.83
N ARG A 369 -18.43 -2.31 -7.55
CA ARG A 369 -17.49 -3.01 -8.46
C ARG A 369 -16.31 -2.17 -8.95
N PHE A 370 -16.00 -1.06 -8.28
CA PHE A 370 -14.75 -0.32 -8.53
C PHE A 370 -13.54 -1.07 -7.99
N MET A 371 -13.67 -1.77 -6.86
CA MET A 371 -12.59 -2.58 -6.29
C MET A 371 -13.01 -4.04 -6.05
N ARG A 372 -12.02 -4.92 -5.89
CA ARG A 372 -12.21 -6.32 -5.45
C ARG A 372 -11.67 -6.52 -4.02
N GLU A 373 -12.05 -7.63 -3.39
CA GLU A 373 -11.65 -7.96 -2.02
C GLU A 373 -10.14 -8.22 -1.83
N VAL A 374 -9.63 -7.80 -0.65
CA VAL A 374 -8.43 -8.29 0.07
C VAL A 374 -7.07 -8.16 -0.65
N GLY A 375 -6.48 -6.95 -0.66
CA GLY A 375 -5.05 -6.76 -0.92
C GLY A 375 -4.55 -7.16 -2.32
N GLU A 376 -5.46 -7.46 -3.25
CA GLU A 376 -5.13 -7.83 -4.63
C GLU A 376 -4.74 -6.63 -5.48
N GLY A 377 -5.18 -5.42 -5.14
CA GLY A 377 -4.98 -4.23 -5.97
C GLY A 377 -3.51 -3.99 -6.30
N MET A 378 -2.63 -4.03 -5.30
CA MET A 378 -1.19 -3.93 -5.51
C MET A 378 -0.66 -5.09 -6.36
N ARG A 379 -1.04 -6.34 -6.05
CA ARG A 379 -0.64 -7.52 -6.84
C ARG A 379 -1.03 -7.40 -8.31
N ARG A 380 -2.22 -6.87 -8.58
CA ARG A 380 -2.73 -6.64 -9.94
C ARG A 380 -1.90 -5.58 -10.67
N ILE A 381 -1.57 -4.48 -10.01
CA ILE A 381 -0.70 -3.45 -10.61
C ILE A 381 0.65 -4.08 -11.00
N PHE A 382 1.35 -4.74 -10.07
CA PHE A 382 2.62 -5.40 -10.36
C PHE A 382 2.50 -6.46 -11.47
N ALA A 383 1.46 -7.29 -11.43
CA ALA A 383 1.22 -8.30 -12.46
C ALA A 383 0.97 -7.69 -13.85
N LEU A 384 0.20 -6.60 -13.94
CA LEU A 384 -0.11 -5.91 -15.19
C LEU A 384 1.13 -5.22 -15.77
N MET A 385 1.97 -4.60 -14.92
CA MET A 385 3.24 -3.99 -15.36
C MET A 385 4.19 -5.07 -15.90
N LYS A 386 4.37 -6.16 -15.17
CA LYS A 386 5.20 -7.30 -15.59
C LYS A 386 4.69 -7.95 -16.87
N ALA A 387 3.37 -8.10 -17.03
CA ALA A 387 2.77 -8.69 -18.22
C ALA A 387 2.93 -7.83 -19.49
N ASN A 388 3.25 -6.54 -19.34
CA ASN A 388 3.52 -5.62 -20.45
C ASN A 388 5.02 -5.28 -20.58
N ASP A 389 5.90 -6.08 -19.97
CA ASP A 389 7.36 -5.90 -19.99
C ASP A 389 7.84 -4.53 -19.46
N LEU A 390 7.06 -3.92 -18.58
CA LEU A 390 7.36 -2.63 -17.95
C LEU A 390 8.08 -2.81 -16.61
N VAL A 391 8.78 -1.77 -16.18
CA VAL A 391 9.41 -1.72 -14.85
C VAL A 391 8.34 -1.80 -13.76
N ASP A 392 8.67 -2.49 -12.65
CA ASP A 392 7.81 -2.57 -11.47
C ASP A 392 7.48 -1.17 -10.93
N PRO A 393 6.28 -0.97 -10.36
CA PRO A 393 5.89 0.30 -9.77
C PRO A 393 6.78 0.69 -8.58
N GLU A 394 7.15 1.96 -8.49
CA GLU A 394 7.83 2.49 -7.31
C GLU A 394 6.83 2.98 -6.27
N LEU A 395 7.08 2.69 -4.99
CA LEU A 395 6.24 3.09 -3.87
C LEU A 395 7.03 3.99 -2.92
N ARG A 396 6.47 5.15 -2.56
CA ARG A 396 7.08 6.09 -1.60
C ARG A 396 6.06 6.52 -0.56
N ALA A 397 6.46 6.52 0.70
CA ALA A 397 5.64 6.97 1.82
C ALA A 397 6.45 7.98 2.64
N GLU A 398 6.25 9.26 2.39
CA GLU A 398 7.03 10.36 2.97
C GLU A 398 6.12 11.57 3.24
N ASN A 399 6.40 12.32 4.32
CA ASN A 399 5.74 13.60 4.62
C ASN A 399 4.20 13.56 4.62
N ASP A 400 3.60 12.58 5.30
CA ASP A 400 2.14 12.40 5.32
C ASP A 400 1.52 12.31 3.91
N ASN A 401 2.21 11.61 3.02
CA ASN A 401 1.77 11.35 1.66
C ASN A 401 2.25 9.96 1.20
N PHE A 402 1.40 9.27 0.44
CA PHE A 402 1.75 8.04 -0.25
C PHE A 402 1.75 8.27 -1.75
N ALA A 403 2.78 7.81 -2.44
CA ALA A 403 2.92 7.92 -3.89
C ALA A 403 3.19 6.55 -4.51
N ILE A 404 2.48 6.28 -5.61
CA ILE A 404 2.78 5.17 -6.52
C ILE A 404 3.16 5.72 -7.88
N THR A 405 4.28 5.25 -8.39
CA THR A 405 4.84 5.68 -9.68
C THR A 405 4.86 4.51 -10.64
N LEU A 406 4.21 4.68 -11.79
CA LEU A 406 4.17 3.72 -12.89
C LEU A 406 5.07 4.26 -13.99
N HIS A 407 6.11 3.52 -14.36
CA HIS A 407 6.97 3.84 -15.51
C HIS A 407 6.45 3.13 -16.76
N HIS A 408 6.45 3.80 -17.91
CA HIS A 408 6.16 3.13 -19.20
C HIS A 408 7.44 2.70 -19.92
N GLU A 409 8.59 2.88 -19.29
CA GLU A 409 9.86 2.35 -19.78
C GLU A 409 9.82 0.81 -19.77
N SER A 410 10.19 0.24 -20.91
CA SER A 410 10.39 -1.20 -21.03
C SER A 410 11.65 -1.59 -20.27
N VAL A 411 11.63 -2.78 -19.65
CA VAL A 411 12.81 -3.37 -18.99
C VAL A 411 13.95 -3.63 -19.99
N PHE A 412 13.64 -3.66 -21.28
CA PHE A 412 14.58 -3.88 -22.39
C PHE A 412 14.92 -2.59 -23.12
N SER A 413 16.20 -2.42 -23.51
CA SER A 413 16.62 -1.30 -24.38
C SER A 413 16.03 -1.44 -25.79
N GLU A 414 15.99 -0.36 -26.59
CA GLU A 414 15.53 -0.46 -27.99
C GLU A 414 16.31 -1.50 -28.79
N THR A 415 17.61 -1.65 -28.52
CA THR A 415 18.44 -2.65 -29.21
C THR A 415 18.08 -4.07 -28.80
N ASP A 416 17.73 -4.27 -27.52
CA ASP A 416 17.29 -5.56 -27.00
C ASP A 416 15.91 -5.90 -27.56
N GLN A 417 14.98 -4.94 -27.59
CA GLN A 417 13.66 -5.12 -28.20
C GLN A 417 13.76 -5.51 -29.68
N ARG A 418 14.60 -4.84 -30.46
CA ARG A 418 14.81 -5.18 -31.88
C ARG A 418 15.35 -6.60 -32.07
N TRP A 419 16.22 -7.05 -31.17
CA TRP A 419 16.77 -8.40 -31.22
C TRP A 419 15.76 -9.45 -30.73
N LEU A 420 15.02 -9.15 -29.67
CA LEU A 420 13.98 -10.00 -29.09
C LEU A 420 12.77 -10.16 -30.01
N ALA A 421 12.45 -9.16 -30.85
CA ALA A 421 11.37 -9.23 -31.84
C ALA A 421 11.50 -10.43 -32.78
N ALA A 422 12.72 -10.94 -33.00
CA ALA A 422 12.95 -12.16 -33.78
C ALA A 422 12.44 -13.45 -33.08
N PHE A 423 11.98 -13.36 -31.83
CA PHE A 423 11.40 -14.44 -31.04
C PHE A 423 9.91 -14.22 -30.70
N ASP A 424 9.24 -13.22 -31.27
CA ASP A 424 7.84 -12.89 -30.94
C ASP A 424 6.88 -14.07 -31.12
N GLY A 425 7.15 -14.96 -32.09
CA GLY A 425 6.36 -16.19 -32.31
C GLY A 425 6.32 -17.15 -31.12
N PHE A 426 7.22 -17.00 -30.14
CA PHE A 426 7.36 -17.88 -28.98
C PHE A 426 6.59 -17.43 -27.72
N ASN A 427 6.03 -16.22 -27.68
CA ASN A 427 5.29 -15.64 -26.53
C ASN A 427 6.08 -15.83 -25.21
N LEU A 428 7.17 -15.08 -25.10
CA LEU A 428 8.14 -15.26 -24.02
C LEU A 428 7.83 -14.32 -22.86
N PRO A 429 7.74 -14.82 -21.62
CA PRO A 429 7.68 -13.94 -20.45
C PRO A 429 9.01 -13.20 -20.26
N VAL A 430 8.97 -12.05 -19.56
CA VAL A 430 10.13 -11.20 -19.22
C VAL A 430 11.35 -12.01 -18.77
N ASP A 431 11.15 -12.97 -17.86
CA ASP A 431 12.24 -13.76 -17.28
C ASP A 431 12.91 -14.66 -18.33
N GLU A 432 12.16 -15.16 -19.31
CA GLU A 432 12.69 -15.91 -20.45
C GLU A 432 13.44 -14.98 -21.43
N MET A 433 12.91 -13.79 -21.71
CA MET A 433 13.57 -12.79 -22.56
C MET A 433 14.90 -12.32 -21.97
N LYS A 434 14.97 -12.06 -20.66
CA LYS A 434 16.22 -11.73 -19.95
C LYS A 434 17.27 -12.82 -20.11
N VAL A 435 16.87 -14.09 -20.08
CA VAL A 435 17.79 -15.22 -20.33
C VAL A 435 18.26 -15.27 -21.78
N LEU A 436 17.39 -14.98 -22.76
CA LEU A 436 17.82 -14.91 -24.16
C LEU A 436 18.91 -13.85 -24.37
N LEU A 437 18.79 -12.68 -23.73
CA LEU A 437 19.78 -11.61 -23.85
C LEU A 437 21.17 -12.02 -23.36
N LEU A 438 21.27 -12.96 -22.40
CA LEU A 438 22.58 -13.46 -21.92
C LEU A 438 23.40 -14.17 -23.01
N GLY A 439 22.74 -14.72 -24.04
CA GLY A 439 23.41 -15.36 -25.17
C GLY A 439 23.29 -14.58 -26.48
N ARG A 440 23.01 -13.27 -26.39
CA ARG A 440 23.09 -12.35 -27.53
C ARG A 440 24.47 -12.46 -28.19
N ASP A 441 24.49 -12.30 -29.51
CA ASP A 441 25.69 -12.42 -30.35
C ASP A 441 26.41 -13.78 -30.28
N GLY A 442 25.72 -14.83 -29.82
CA GLY A 442 26.25 -16.19 -29.75
C GLY A 442 27.10 -16.46 -28.51
N ALA A 443 27.04 -15.59 -27.50
CA ALA A 443 27.74 -15.79 -26.24
C ALA A 443 27.25 -17.04 -25.49
N LEU A 444 28.19 -17.76 -24.88
CA LEU A 444 27.86 -18.80 -23.91
C LEU A 444 27.54 -18.14 -22.56
N PHE A 445 26.49 -18.61 -21.91
CA PHE A 445 26.13 -18.17 -20.56
C PHE A 445 26.12 -19.32 -19.56
N SER A 446 26.32 -18.97 -18.30
CA SER A 446 26.44 -19.87 -17.16
C SER A 446 25.15 -19.91 -16.33
N THR A 447 25.02 -20.91 -15.46
CA THR A 447 23.93 -20.95 -14.49
C THR A 447 23.96 -19.72 -13.59
N GLN A 448 25.14 -19.28 -13.13
CA GLN A 448 25.27 -18.13 -12.24
C GLN A 448 24.72 -16.85 -12.88
N GLN A 449 25.03 -16.60 -14.14
CA GLN A 449 24.53 -15.42 -14.86
C GLN A 449 22.99 -15.40 -14.96
N VAL A 450 22.33 -16.56 -15.04
CA VAL A 450 20.86 -16.63 -15.02
C VAL A 450 20.31 -16.26 -13.64
N PHE A 451 20.94 -16.74 -12.56
CA PHE A 451 20.55 -16.37 -11.20
C PHE A 451 20.71 -14.86 -10.97
N ASP A 452 21.85 -14.31 -11.40
CA ASP A 452 22.17 -12.89 -11.21
C ASP A 452 21.21 -12.00 -12.03
N ALA A 453 20.92 -12.35 -13.29
CA ALA A 453 20.04 -11.56 -14.16
C ALA A 453 18.57 -11.54 -13.71
N LEU A 454 18.13 -12.57 -12.99
CA LEU A 454 16.75 -12.74 -12.56
C LEU A 454 16.55 -12.52 -11.05
N GLY A 455 17.62 -12.29 -10.30
CA GLY A 455 17.56 -12.18 -8.83
C GLY A 455 17.04 -13.46 -8.16
N LEU A 456 17.22 -14.62 -8.78
CA LEU A 456 16.70 -15.89 -8.25
C LEU A 456 17.46 -16.30 -6.99
N VAL A 457 16.71 -16.78 -6.00
CA VAL A 457 17.28 -17.46 -4.82
C VAL A 457 17.02 -18.97 -4.89
N ASP A 458 15.95 -19.37 -5.58
CA ASP A 458 15.47 -20.75 -5.65
C ASP A 458 15.98 -21.51 -6.90
N THR A 459 16.43 -22.74 -6.68
CA THR A 459 16.93 -23.63 -7.74
C THR A 459 15.80 -24.28 -8.54
N GLU A 460 14.59 -24.42 -7.98
CA GLU A 460 13.45 -25.00 -8.71
C GLU A 460 12.95 -24.07 -9.81
N GLN A 461 12.80 -22.78 -9.50
CA GLN A 461 12.42 -21.74 -10.46
C GLN A 461 13.38 -21.70 -11.65
N TYR A 462 14.69 -21.73 -11.40
CA TYR A 462 15.71 -21.84 -12.44
C TYR A 462 15.53 -23.07 -13.33
N ARG A 463 15.30 -24.25 -12.74
CA ARG A 463 15.15 -25.50 -13.50
C ARG A 463 13.91 -25.47 -14.37
N ALA A 464 12.80 -24.97 -13.85
CA ALA A 464 11.56 -24.83 -14.59
C ALA A 464 11.73 -23.89 -15.79
N LEU A 465 12.33 -22.71 -15.57
CA LEU A 465 12.60 -21.71 -16.60
C LEU A 465 13.50 -22.26 -17.71
N LEU A 466 14.64 -22.84 -17.35
CA LEU A 466 15.58 -23.39 -18.33
C LEU A 466 14.97 -24.56 -19.10
N SER A 467 14.23 -25.43 -18.41
CA SER A 467 13.51 -26.53 -19.05
C SER A 467 12.49 -26.01 -20.06
N ASN A 468 11.76 -24.93 -19.73
CA ASN A 468 10.78 -24.33 -20.64
C ASN A 468 11.46 -23.77 -21.90
N LEU A 469 12.54 -23.00 -21.74
CA LEU A 469 13.31 -22.47 -22.87
C LEU A 469 13.93 -23.56 -23.76
N GLN A 470 14.32 -24.69 -23.18
CA GLN A 470 14.80 -25.86 -23.94
C GLN A 470 13.68 -26.58 -24.67
N LEU A 471 12.50 -26.71 -24.05
CA LEU A 471 11.30 -27.29 -24.68
C LEU A 471 10.78 -26.43 -25.82
N LYS A 472 10.82 -25.10 -25.69
CA LYS A 472 10.56 -24.13 -26.77
C LYS A 472 11.65 -24.10 -27.84
N GLY A 473 12.72 -24.87 -27.65
CA GLY A 473 13.80 -24.99 -28.61
C GLY A 473 14.62 -23.71 -28.80
N LEU A 474 14.76 -22.89 -27.76
CA LEU A 474 15.47 -21.61 -27.79
C LEU A 474 16.86 -21.70 -27.17
N VAL A 475 17.03 -22.56 -26.16
CA VAL A 475 18.31 -22.76 -25.46
C VAL A 475 18.87 -24.15 -25.76
N LEU A 476 20.16 -24.24 -26.02
CA LEU A 476 20.90 -25.50 -26.15
C LEU A 476 21.97 -25.63 -25.07
N THR A 477 22.23 -26.88 -24.68
CA THR A 477 23.41 -27.21 -23.87
C THR A 477 24.59 -27.45 -24.81
N GLN A 478 25.53 -26.50 -24.88
CA GLN A 478 26.72 -26.61 -25.72
C GLN A 478 27.88 -27.28 -24.99
N VAL A 479 27.96 -27.14 -23.66
CA VAL A 479 29.00 -27.78 -22.84
C VAL A 479 28.38 -28.80 -21.88
N PRO A 480 28.70 -30.11 -22.04
CA PRO A 480 28.24 -31.17 -21.12
C PRO A 480 28.66 -30.91 -19.68
N LYS A 481 27.85 -31.40 -18.73
CA LYS A 481 28.08 -31.18 -17.29
C LYS A 481 29.43 -31.73 -16.82
N ALA A 482 29.86 -32.87 -17.35
CA ALA A 482 31.16 -33.47 -17.03
C ALA A 482 32.33 -32.54 -17.42
N THR A 483 32.31 -32.03 -18.66
CA THR A 483 33.30 -31.08 -19.18
C THR A 483 33.32 -29.78 -18.39
N ALA A 484 32.14 -29.25 -18.05
CA ALA A 484 32.03 -28.05 -17.22
C ALA A 484 32.59 -28.26 -15.81
N SER A 485 32.35 -29.43 -15.21
CA SER A 485 32.87 -29.78 -13.88
C SER A 485 34.40 -29.91 -13.89
N ALA A 486 34.98 -30.50 -14.94
CA ALA A 486 36.42 -30.55 -15.12
C ALA A 486 37.03 -29.14 -15.30
N ARG A 487 36.38 -28.28 -16.10
CA ARG A 487 36.81 -26.89 -16.29
C ARG A 487 36.75 -26.10 -15.00
N ALA A 488 35.67 -26.22 -14.23
CA ALA A 488 35.49 -25.58 -12.93
C ALA A 488 36.62 -25.93 -11.94
N ARG A 489 36.98 -27.23 -11.85
CA ARG A 489 38.09 -27.70 -11.01
C ARG A 489 39.43 -27.11 -11.46
N ARG A 490 39.68 -27.06 -12.77
CA ARG A 490 40.94 -26.51 -13.34
C ARG A 490 41.07 -25.00 -13.10
N THR A 491 39.97 -24.25 -13.19
CA THR A 491 39.97 -22.79 -13.04
C THR A 491 39.61 -22.32 -11.64
N LYS A 492 39.42 -23.23 -10.67
CA LYS A 492 39.04 -22.93 -9.27
C LYS A 492 37.81 -22.03 -9.12
N VAL A 493 36.82 -22.20 -10.00
CA VAL A 493 35.53 -21.48 -9.92
C VAL A 493 34.39 -22.45 -9.63
N PRO A 494 33.27 -22.00 -9.03
CA PRO A 494 32.09 -22.83 -8.88
C PRO A 494 31.59 -23.37 -10.24
N VAL A 495 31.09 -24.62 -10.28
CA VAL A 495 30.58 -25.25 -11.52
C VAL A 495 29.47 -24.43 -12.16
N ARG A 496 28.65 -23.76 -11.33
CA ARG A 496 27.56 -22.87 -11.77
C ARG A 496 28.05 -21.65 -12.56
N SER A 497 29.28 -21.21 -12.34
CA SER A 497 29.88 -20.05 -13.01
C SER A 497 30.52 -20.40 -14.35
N VAL A 498 30.58 -21.68 -14.72
CA VAL A 498 31.11 -22.10 -16.02
C VAL A 498 30.02 -21.90 -17.08
N PRO A 499 30.29 -21.14 -18.17
CA PRO A 499 29.34 -21.02 -19.28
C PRO A 499 29.12 -22.35 -19.99
N ARG A 500 27.85 -22.69 -20.22
CA ARG A 500 27.44 -24.00 -20.75
C ARG A 500 26.31 -23.95 -21.76
N PHE A 501 25.51 -22.89 -21.72
CA PHE A 501 24.30 -22.76 -22.52
C PHE A 501 24.49 -21.74 -23.62
N ALA A 502 23.82 -21.96 -24.75
CA ALA A 502 23.83 -21.07 -25.90
C ALA A 502 22.39 -20.83 -26.37
N ILE A 503 22.12 -19.64 -26.90
CA ILE A 503 20.86 -19.33 -27.57
C ILE A 503 20.95 -19.76 -29.03
N ARG A 504 19.90 -20.43 -29.51
CA ARG A 504 19.78 -20.75 -30.93
C ARG A 504 19.48 -19.50 -31.73
N ARG A 505 20.01 -19.44 -32.95
CA ARG A 505 19.80 -18.29 -33.84
C ARG A 505 18.30 -18.12 -34.10
N PRO A 506 17.75 -16.90 -34.02
CA PRO A 506 16.31 -16.66 -34.19
C PRO A 506 15.75 -17.29 -35.46
N ILE A 507 16.47 -17.17 -36.58
CA ILE A 507 16.07 -17.73 -37.88
C ILE A 507 15.94 -19.27 -37.88
N ASP A 508 16.78 -19.96 -37.11
CA ASP A 508 16.71 -21.42 -36.97
C ASP A 508 15.55 -21.83 -36.07
N CYS A 509 15.25 -21.04 -35.04
CA CYS A 509 14.09 -21.25 -34.16
C CYS A 509 12.78 -21.06 -34.93
N GLU A 510 12.66 -19.95 -35.66
CA GLU A 510 11.46 -19.61 -36.44
C GLU A 510 11.19 -20.66 -37.52
N ARG A 511 12.21 -21.07 -38.29
CA ARG A 511 12.08 -22.15 -39.28
C ARG A 511 11.52 -23.42 -38.64
N ASP A 512 12.09 -23.83 -37.50
CA ASP A 512 11.66 -25.06 -36.83
C ASP A 512 10.21 -24.95 -36.30
N LEU A 513 9.80 -23.77 -35.82
CA LEU A 513 8.43 -23.48 -35.37
C LEU A 513 7.44 -23.50 -36.54
N VAL A 514 7.77 -22.88 -37.66
CA VAL A 514 6.93 -22.85 -38.88
C VAL A 514 6.72 -24.27 -39.41
N ASP A 515 7.80 -25.06 -39.51
CA ASP A 515 7.72 -26.46 -39.94
C ASP A 515 6.83 -27.29 -39.01
N LEU A 516 6.93 -27.08 -37.69
CA LEU A 516 6.08 -27.75 -36.69
C LEU A 516 4.61 -27.37 -36.85
N VAL A 517 4.30 -26.07 -36.97
CA VAL A 517 2.92 -25.57 -37.11
C VAL A 517 2.29 -26.10 -38.40
N ARG A 518 3.02 -26.12 -39.52
CA ARG A 518 2.54 -26.69 -40.79
C ARG A 518 2.29 -28.19 -40.70
N ALA A 519 3.17 -28.94 -40.04
CA ALA A 519 2.97 -30.36 -39.83
C ALA A 519 1.69 -30.65 -39.04
N LEU A 520 1.45 -29.89 -37.96
CA LEU A 520 0.23 -29.97 -37.15
C LEU A 520 -1.02 -29.59 -37.95
N ASP A 521 -0.98 -28.46 -38.68
CA ASP A 521 -2.11 -27.96 -39.46
C ASP A 521 -2.55 -28.97 -40.54
N SER A 522 -1.58 -29.58 -41.22
CA SER A 522 -1.83 -30.63 -42.23
C SER A 522 -2.53 -31.88 -41.68
N LEU A 523 -2.37 -32.16 -40.38
CA LEU A 523 -3.02 -33.28 -39.70
C LEU A 523 -4.44 -32.92 -39.21
N THR A 524 -4.72 -31.62 -39.05
CA THR A 524 -6.03 -31.11 -38.61
C THR A 524 -6.98 -30.76 -39.77
N ALA A 525 -6.46 -30.47 -40.96
CA ALA A 525 -7.22 -30.00 -42.13
C ALA A 525 -8.26 -30.99 -42.71
N ASN A 526 -8.41 -32.20 -42.15
CA ASN A 526 -9.35 -33.23 -42.63
C ASN A 526 -10.61 -33.39 -41.74
N GLY A 527 -10.97 -32.41 -40.91
CA GLY A 527 -12.25 -32.38 -40.20
C GLY A 527 -12.47 -33.51 -39.18
N ARG A 528 -11.41 -34.22 -38.76
CA ARG A 528 -11.51 -35.24 -37.71
C ARG A 528 -11.55 -34.57 -36.34
N PRO A 529 -12.49 -34.93 -35.45
CA PRO A 529 -12.42 -34.52 -34.06
C PRO A 529 -11.17 -35.12 -33.39
N LEU A 530 -10.56 -34.34 -32.50
CA LEU A 530 -9.34 -34.63 -31.74
C LEU A 530 -9.47 -35.89 -30.86
N ALA A 531 -9.35 -37.07 -31.45
CA ALA A 531 -8.81 -38.24 -30.76
C ALA A 531 -7.32 -37.96 -30.44
N PRO A 532 -6.72 -38.55 -29.38
CA PRO A 532 -5.39 -38.14 -28.91
C PRO A 532 -4.38 -38.17 -30.07
N ILE A 533 -3.83 -36.99 -30.38
CA ILE A 533 -2.91 -36.78 -31.51
C ILE A 533 -1.81 -37.83 -31.42
N ASP A 534 -1.69 -38.65 -32.46
CA ASP A 534 -0.59 -39.58 -32.60
C ASP A 534 0.70 -38.79 -32.85
N MET A 535 1.46 -38.58 -31.78
CA MET A 535 2.74 -37.86 -31.80
C MET A 535 3.74 -38.49 -32.76
N THR A 536 3.55 -39.77 -33.11
CA THR A 536 4.35 -40.49 -34.10
C THR A 536 4.08 -39.95 -35.51
N GLN A 537 2.83 -39.61 -35.84
CA GLN A 537 2.46 -39.01 -37.13
C GLN A 537 2.98 -37.58 -37.28
N VAL A 538 2.91 -36.78 -36.21
CA VAL A 538 3.49 -35.43 -36.18
C VAL A 538 4.99 -35.49 -36.46
N ARG A 539 5.71 -36.40 -35.79
CA ARG A 539 7.16 -36.61 -36.04
C ARG A 539 7.47 -37.03 -37.46
N SER A 540 6.62 -37.86 -38.09
CA SER A 540 6.84 -38.33 -39.46
C SER A 540 6.75 -37.20 -40.52
N LYS A 541 6.05 -36.11 -40.20
CA LYS A 541 5.85 -34.95 -41.08
C LYS A 541 6.81 -33.79 -40.84
N ILE A 542 7.59 -33.85 -39.76
CA ILE A 542 8.59 -32.84 -39.42
C ILE A 542 9.95 -33.27 -39.99
N SER A 543 10.72 -32.31 -40.52
CA SER A 543 12.07 -32.58 -41.01
C SER A 543 12.95 -33.27 -39.95
N PRO A 544 13.74 -34.31 -40.29
CA PRO A 544 14.68 -34.95 -39.35
C PRO A 544 15.72 -33.98 -38.75
N ASN A 545 15.94 -32.85 -39.42
CA ASN A 545 16.85 -31.80 -38.98
C ASN A 545 16.20 -30.76 -38.08
N ASN A 546 14.87 -30.76 -37.95
CA ASN A 546 14.14 -29.88 -37.04
C ASN A 546 14.29 -30.41 -35.59
N LEU A 547 14.46 -29.49 -34.65
CA LEU A 547 14.65 -29.83 -33.24
C LEU A 547 13.53 -30.71 -32.69
N TYR A 548 12.27 -30.41 -32.99
CA TYR A 548 11.09 -31.11 -32.48
C TYR A 548 10.93 -32.52 -33.08
N GLY A 549 11.60 -32.79 -34.20
CA GLY A 549 11.70 -34.13 -34.79
C GLY A 549 12.76 -35.02 -34.14
N ARG A 550 13.81 -34.42 -33.54
CA ARG A 550 14.88 -35.16 -32.86
C ARG A 550 14.43 -35.60 -31.47
N ALA A 551 14.70 -36.85 -31.11
CA ALA A 551 14.40 -37.41 -29.78
C ALA A 551 15.24 -36.69 -28.70
N GLY A 552 14.69 -35.61 -28.14
CA GLY A 552 15.34 -34.81 -27.11
C GLY A 552 14.37 -33.99 -26.27
N ALA A 553 13.24 -33.55 -26.85
CA ALA A 553 12.10 -33.02 -26.11
C ALA A 553 10.94 -34.03 -26.23
N SER A 554 10.21 -34.29 -25.14
CA SER A 554 8.92 -34.96 -25.32
C SER A 554 8.05 -33.98 -26.10
N LEU A 555 7.74 -34.32 -27.36
CA LEU A 555 6.98 -33.46 -28.27
C LEU A 555 5.68 -32.92 -27.63
N PRO A 556 4.92 -33.70 -26.83
CA PRO A 556 3.79 -33.16 -26.08
C PRO A 556 4.14 -32.01 -25.13
N GLN A 557 5.24 -32.12 -24.38
CA GLN A 557 5.68 -31.06 -23.46
C GLN A 557 6.15 -29.82 -24.23
N ALA A 558 6.81 -30.00 -25.38
CA ALA A 558 7.20 -28.89 -26.24
C ALA A 558 5.97 -28.14 -26.80
N LEU A 559 4.95 -28.88 -27.25
CA LEU A 559 3.70 -28.29 -27.74
C LEU A 559 2.93 -27.54 -26.65
N GLN A 560 2.96 -28.04 -25.41
CA GLN A 560 2.39 -27.33 -24.27
C GLN A 560 3.20 -26.08 -23.88
N ALA A 561 4.53 -26.18 -23.88
CA ALA A 561 5.43 -25.05 -23.63
C ALA A 561 5.28 -23.93 -24.67
N LEU A 562 5.04 -24.28 -25.94
CA LEU A 562 4.72 -23.34 -27.02
C LEU A 562 3.25 -22.87 -27.01
N GLU A 563 2.46 -23.31 -26.03
CA GLU A 563 1.03 -23.03 -25.91
C GLU A 563 0.23 -23.39 -27.18
N LEU A 564 0.67 -24.40 -27.93
CA LEU A 564 -0.05 -24.92 -29.09
C LEU A 564 -1.10 -25.96 -28.67
N LEU A 565 -0.88 -26.60 -27.52
CA LEU A 565 -1.82 -27.53 -26.88
C LEU A 565 -2.11 -27.12 -25.44
N ASP A 566 -3.35 -27.28 -25.01
CA ASP A 566 -3.72 -27.15 -23.61
C ASP A 566 -3.38 -28.42 -22.78
N ARG A 567 -3.73 -28.42 -21.49
CA ARG A 567 -3.53 -29.57 -20.60
C ARG A 567 -4.34 -30.80 -21.02
N ASN A 568 -5.46 -30.60 -21.69
CA ASN A 568 -6.34 -31.64 -22.22
C ASN A 568 -5.93 -32.10 -23.62
N ARG A 569 -4.78 -31.62 -24.13
CA ARG A 569 -4.25 -31.90 -25.48
C ARG A 569 -5.17 -31.44 -26.61
N THR A 570 -5.90 -30.37 -26.39
CA THR A 570 -6.67 -29.67 -27.43
C THR A 570 -5.88 -28.48 -27.97
N PHE A 571 -6.07 -28.18 -29.26
CA PHE A 571 -5.42 -27.04 -29.89
C PHE A 571 -5.95 -25.72 -29.35
N THR A 572 -5.02 -24.85 -28.96
CA THR A 572 -5.32 -23.52 -28.42
C THR A 572 -5.72 -22.54 -29.52
N GLU A 573 -6.27 -21.39 -29.14
CA GLU A 573 -6.49 -20.28 -30.06
C GLU A 573 -5.19 -19.77 -30.69
N ARG A 574 -4.09 -19.83 -29.94
CA ARG A 574 -2.75 -19.47 -30.42
C ARG A 574 -2.31 -20.35 -31.60
N PHE A 575 -2.52 -21.67 -31.50
CA PHE A 575 -2.24 -22.55 -32.64
C PHE A 575 -3.00 -22.10 -33.89
N ARG A 576 -4.30 -21.78 -33.77
CA ARG A 576 -5.11 -21.33 -34.91
C ARG A 576 -4.58 -20.03 -35.52
N LYS A 577 -4.14 -19.07 -34.70
CA LYS A 577 -3.53 -17.81 -35.16
C LYS A 577 -2.23 -18.07 -35.92
N LEU A 578 -1.34 -18.90 -35.37
CA LEU A 578 -0.06 -19.24 -36.02
C LEU A 578 -0.27 -20.07 -37.28
N ALA A 579 -1.23 -21.00 -37.30
CA ALA A 579 -1.59 -21.75 -38.50
C ALA A 579 -2.11 -20.81 -39.60
N ALA A 580 -2.98 -19.86 -39.27
CA ALA A 580 -3.44 -18.86 -40.23
C ALA A 580 -2.33 -17.94 -40.76
N MET A 581 -1.28 -17.70 -39.96
CA MET A 581 -0.13 -16.87 -40.34
C MET A 581 0.87 -17.64 -41.22
N TYR A 582 1.14 -18.90 -40.91
CA TYR A 582 2.25 -19.67 -41.50
C TYR A 582 1.83 -20.73 -42.54
N SER A 583 0.54 -21.07 -42.60
CA SER A 583 -0.01 -21.92 -43.65
C SER A 583 -0.54 -21.06 -44.80
N PRO A 584 -0.17 -21.34 -46.07
CA PRO A 584 -0.75 -20.65 -47.20
C PRO A 584 -2.27 -20.91 -47.22
N ARG A 585 -3.06 -19.84 -47.41
CA ARG A 585 -4.49 -19.98 -47.73
C ARG A 585 -4.61 -20.93 -48.92
N ARG A 586 -5.35 -22.02 -48.75
CA ARG A 586 -5.74 -22.90 -49.85
C ARG A 586 -6.61 -22.17 -50.86
#